data_AF-A0A7Y5ZY86-F1
#
_entry.id   AF-A0A7Y5ZY86-F1
#
_cell.length_a   1.000
_cell.length_b   1.000
_cell.length_c   1.000
_cell.angle_alpha   90.00
_cell.angle_beta   90.00
_cell.angle_gamma   90.00
#
_symmetry.space_group_name_H-M   'P 1'
#
loop_
_entity.id
_entity.type
_entity.pdbx_description
1 polymer ?
#
loop_
_entity_poly.entity_id
_entity_poly.type
_entity_poly.pdbx_seq_one_letter_code
_entity_poly.pdbx_strand_id
1 'polypeptide(L)' 'MTLVDQHHRVDPQVEARVRREVAGATWFQLAAATSRAHHEVDEARRGRDDDVLLRAVDRHTVLERVLAEATEQLHAPR' A
#
# COMPACT_ATOMS: atom_id res chain seq x y z
N MET A 1 -16.55 3.86 -12.29
CA MET A 1 -15.12 3.82 -12.69
C MET A 1 -14.42 4.82 -11.79
N THR A 2 -13.88 4.34 -10.66
CA THR A 2 -13.34 5.20 -9.59
C THR A 2 -12.05 5.86 -10.04
N LEU A 3 -11.97 7.16 -9.77
CA LEU A 3 -11.00 8.17 -10.20
C LEU A 3 -9.59 7.98 -9.61
N VAL A 4 -9.11 6.74 -9.52
CA VAL A 4 -7.70 6.40 -9.28
C VAL A 4 -7.29 5.56 -10.48
N ASP A 5 -7.21 6.25 -11.61
CA ASP A 5 -6.76 5.70 -12.88
C ASP A 5 -5.31 5.24 -12.69
N GLN A 6 -5.14 3.91 -12.77
CA GLN A 6 -4.05 3.00 -13.16
C GLN A 6 -2.58 3.48 -13.33
N HIS A 7 -2.27 4.76 -13.13
CA HIS A 7 -0.95 5.36 -13.31
C HIS A 7 -0.61 6.43 -12.26
N HIS A 8 -1.16 6.36 -11.04
CA HIS A 8 -0.59 7.14 -9.93
C HIS A 8 0.83 6.65 -9.66
N ARG A 9 1.81 7.43 -10.11
CA ARG A 9 3.22 7.15 -9.86
C ARG A 9 3.53 7.57 -8.44
N VAL A 10 3.52 6.58 -7.53
CA VAL A 10 3.98 6.76 -6.16
C VAL A 10 5.37 7.40 -6.17
N ASP A 11 5.56 8.40 -5.31
CA ASP A 11 6.88 9.01 -5.10
C ASP A 11 7.89 7.92 -4.68
N PRO A 12 9.04 7.76 -5.37
CA PRO A 12 10.06 6.78 -5.03
C PRO A 12 10.55 6.86 -3.58
N GLN A 13 10.54 8.05 -2.96
CA GLN A 13 10.91 8.22 -1.55
C GLN A 13 9.86 7.62 -0.62
N VAL A 14 8.57 7.76 -0.96
CA VAL A 14 7.47 7.14 -0.21
C VAL A 14 7.53 5.63 -0.35
N GLU A 15 7.73 5.12 -1.56
CA GLU A 15 7.90 3.69 -1.79
C GLU A 15 9.09 3.12 -0.99
N ALA A 16 10.26 3.76 -1.08
CA ALA A 16 11.45 3.32 -0.35
C ALA A 16 11.24 3.35 1.17
N ARG A 17 10.51 4.35 1.68
CA ARG A 17 10.17 4.44 3.10
C ARG A 17 9.26 3.29 3.54
N VAL A 18 8.14 3.08 2.85
CA VAL A 18 7.18 2.02 3.20
C VAL A 18 7.84 0.64 3.10
N ARG A 19 8.64 0.38 2.06
CA ARG A 19 9.40 -0.87 1.93
C ARG A 19 10.37 -1.10 3.10
N ARG A 20 11.02 -0.04 3.61
CA ARG A 20 11.86 -0.14 4.83
C ARG A 20 11.05 -0.44 6.09
N GLU A 21 9.88 0.17 6.23
CA GLU A 21 9.00 -0.05 7.41
C GLU A 21 8.51 -1.49 7.53
N VAL A 22 8.27 -2.17 6.40
CA VAL A 22 7.79 -3.57 6.38
C VAL A 22 8.90 -4.58 6.05
N ALA A 23 10.16 -4.16 6.04
CA ALA A 23 11.27 -5.06 5.78
C ALA A 23 11.31 -6.18 6.82
N GLY A 24 11.30 -7.44 6.36
CA GLY A 24 11.27 -8.62 7.23
C GLY A 24 9.89 -8.96 7.81
N ALA A 25 8.83 -8.25 7.43
CA ALA A 25 7.47 -8.63 7.78
C ALA A 25 7.08 -9.96 7.12
N THR A 26 6.37 -10.79 7.86
CA THR A 26 5.74 -12.00 7.33
C THR A 26 4.57 -11.65 6.40
N TRP A 27 4.15 -12.58 5.55
CA TRP A 27 3.00 -12.40 4.67
C TRP A 27 1.73 -11.98 5.44
N PHE A 28 1.44 -12.58 6.59
CA PHE A 28 0.29 -12.21 7.42
C PHE A 28 0.38 -10.78 7.97
N GLN A 29 1.58 -10.34 8.35
CA GLN A 29 1.80 -8.97 8.82
C GLN A 29 1.64 -7.95 7.68
N LEU A 30 2.07 -8.30 6.47
CA LEU A 30 1.83 -7.49 5.27
C LEU A 30 0.33 -7.39 4.98
N ALA A 31 -0.40 -8.50 4.97
CA ALA A 31 -1.85 -8.50 4.75
C ALA A 31 -2.61 -7.64 5.77
N ALA A 32 -2.24 -7.74 7.05
CA ALA A 32 -2.82 -6.90 8.11
C ALA A 32 -2.47 -5.41 7.93
N ALA A 33 -1.25 -5.09 7.52
CA ALA A 33 -0.84 -3.71 7.23
C ALA A 33 -1.59 -3.12 6.04
N THR A 34 -1.74 -3.88 4.95
CA THR A 34 -2.51 -3.47 3.76
C THR A 34 -3.98 -3.21 4.12
N SER A 35 -4.61 -4.11 4.89
CA SER A 35 -6.00 -3.92 5.34
C SER A 35 -6.17 -2.65 6.19
N ARG A 36 -5.23 -2.34 7.09
CA ARG A 36 -5.26 -1.09 7.85
C ARG A 36 -5.08 0.14 6.96
N ALA A 37 -4.15 0.09 6.01
CA ALA A 37 -3.93 1.19 5.07
C ALA A 37 -5.17 1.44 4.17
N HIS A 38 -5.93 0.40 3.82
CA HIS A 38 -7.19 0.56 3.10
C HIS A 38 -8.22 1.35 3.94
N HIS A 39 -8.33 1.03 5.24
CA HIS A 39 -9.19 1.80 6.14
C HIS A 39 -8.70 3.25 6.31
N GLU A 40 -7.39 3.49 6.36
CA GLU A 40 -6.82 4.85 6.39
C GLU A 40 -7.21 5.67 5.15
N VAL A 41 -7.24 5.04 3.96
CA VAL A 41 -7.74 5.69 2.73
C VAL A 41 -9.22 6.07 2.88
N ASP A 42 -10.04 5.16 3.40
CA ASP A 42 -11.47 5.43 3.59
C ASP A 42 -11.72 6.55 4.60
N GLU A 43 -10.96 6.61 5.70
CA GLU A 43 -11.03 7.72 6.65
C GLU A 43 -10.58 9.04 6.02
N ALA A 44 -9.47 9.04 5.27
CA ALA A 44 -8.96 10.22 4.59
C ALA A 44 -9.97 10.79 3.58
N ARG A 45 -10.66 9.93 2.82
CA ARG A 45 -11.74 10.32 1.89
C ARG A 45 -12.87 11.07 2.59
N ARG A 46 -13.21 10.68 3.83
CA ARG A 46 -14.26 11.35 4.62
C ARG A 46 -13.79 12.69 5.19
N GLY A 47 -12.50 12.81 5.50
CA GLY A 47 -11.88 14.03 6.04
C GLY A 47 -11.80 15.20 5.06
N ARG A 48 -11.92 14.95 3.74
CA ARG A 48 -11.85 15.97 2.67
C ARG A 48 -10.56 16.80 2.66
N ASP A 49 -9.45 16.18 3.06
CA ASP A 49 -8.09 16.71 2.93
C ASP A 49 -7.37 15.92 1.84
N ASP A 50 -7.14 16.56 0.69
CA ASP A 50 -6.57 15.91 -0.49
C ASP A 50 -5.11 15.47 -0.27
N ASP A 51 -4.34 16.20 0.54
CA ASP A 51 -2.95 15.85 0.86
C ASP A 51 -2.89 14.61 1.76
N VAL A 52 -3.80 14.53 2.73
CA VAL A 52 -3.95 13.34 3.59
C VAL A 52 -4.41 12.15 2.76
N LEU A 53 -5.37 12.35 1.86
CA LEU A 53 -5.85 11.31 0.95
C LEU A 53 -4.74 10.79 0.04
N LEU A 54 -3.95 11.68 -0.56
CA LEU A 54 -2.84 11.31 -1.44
C LEU A 54 -1.81 10.46 -0.70
N ARG A 55 -1.41 10.87 0.51
CA ARG A 55 -0.47 10.10 1.35
C ARG A 55 -1.02 8.73 1.73
N ALA A 56 -2.31 8.63 2.05
CA ALA A 56 -2.94 7.36 2.39
C ALA A 56 -3.00 6.42 1.17
N VAL A 57 -3.34 6.95 -0.01
CA VAL A 57 -3.36 6.20 -1.28
C VAL A 57 -1.97 5.70 -1.63
N ASP A 58 -0.93 6.55 -1.57
CA ASP A 58 0.45 6.16 -1.83
C ASP A 58 0.90 5.00 -0.95
N ARG A 59 0.65 5.11 0.36
CA ARG A 59 1.00 4.07 1.33
C ARG A 59 0.28 2.75 1.02
N HIS A 60 -1.02 2.82 0.75
CA HIS A 60 -1.83 1.64 0.42
C HIS A 60 -1.31 0.96 -0.84
N THR A 61 -1.07 1.71 -1.91
CA THR A 61 -0.57 1.18 -3.19
C THR A 61 0.79 0.49 -3.03
N VAL A 62 1.71 1.03 -2.21
CA VAL A 62 3.00 0.35 -1.97
C VAL A 62 2.80 -0.95 -1.20
N LEU A 63 1.93 -0.97 -0.18
CA LEU A 63 1.65 -2.17 0.61
C LEU A 63 0.97 -3.25 -0.23
N GLU A 64 0.08 -2.90 -1.16
CA GLU A 64 -0.51 -3.83 -2.13
C GLU A 64 0.56 -4.48 -3.01
N ARG A 65 1.50 -3.70 -3.54
CA ARG A 65 2.61 -4.21 -4.36
C ARG A 65 3.50 -5.18 -3.57
N VAL A 66 3.90 -4.81 -2.36
CA VAL A 66 4.74 -5.66 -1.50
C VAL A 66 4.01 -6.95 -1.11
N LEU A 67 2.71 -6.87 -0.82
CA LEU A 67 1.90 -8.06 -0.52
C LEU A 67 1.77 -8.97 -1.76
N ALA A 68 1.58 -8.41 -2.95
CA ALA A 68 1.53 -9.18 -4.19
C ALA A 68 2.86 -9.91 -4.44
N GLU A 69 4.00 -9.21 -4.34
CA GLU A 69 5.34 -9.79 -4.43
C GLU A 69 5.54 -10.95 -3.43
N ALA A 70 5.13 -10.76 -2.16
CA ALA A 70 5.21 -11.81 -1.15
C ALA A 70 4.27 -12.99 -1.44
N THR A 71 3.10 -12.73 -2.02
CA THR A 71 2.14 -13.77 -2.41
C THR A 71 2.69 -14.62 -3.56
N GLU A 72 3.33 -14.01 -4.55
CA GLU A 72 3.99 -14.72 -5.65
C GLU A 72 5.08 -15.67 -5.12
N GLN A 73 5.86 -15.23 -4.12
CA GLN A 73 6.89 -16.07 -3.49
C GLN A 73 6.33 -17.29 -2.76
N LEU A 74 5.10 -17.24 -2.24
CA LEU A 74 4.44 -18.40 -1.64
C LEU A 74 4.10 -19.48 -2.68
N HIS A 75 3.91 -19.09 -3.94
CA HIS A 75 3.55 -19.96 -5.05
C HIS A 75 4.74 -20.35 -5.92
N ALA A 76 5.93 -19.79 -5.67
CA ALA A 76 7.12 -20.12 -6.42
C ALA A 76 7.51 -21.60 -6.19
N PRO A 77 7.72 -22.40 -7.26
CA PRO A 77 8.23 -23.76 -7.10
C PRO A 77 9.61 -23.73 -6.41
N ARG A 78 9.80 -24.65 -5.48
CA ARG A 78 11.06 -24.82 -4.73
C ARG A 78 12.18 -25.37 -5.60
#